data_AF-A0A395YI78-F1
#
_entry.id   AF-A0A395YI78-F1
#
_cell.length_a   1.000
_cell.length_b   1.000
_cell.length_c   1.000
_cell.angle_alpha   90.00
_cell.angle_beta   90.00
_cell.angle_gamma   90.00
#
_symmetry.space_group_name_H-M   'P 1'
#
loop_
_entity.id
_entity.type
_entity.pdbx_description
1 polymer ?
#
loop_
_entity_poly.entity_id
_entity_poly.type
_entity_poly.pdbx_seq_one_letter_code
_entity_poly.pdbx_strand_id
1 'polypeptide(L)' 'MLYGNYVIYQSAKAAADMFHAMEILPDQMKLYGVHYINEETAEANLEMAELKIKINHLRG' A
#
# COMPACT_ATOMS: atom_id res chain seq x y z
N MET A 1 3.40 -9.11 14.77
CA MET A 1 2.23 -9.91 14.36
C MET A 1 0.99 -9.10 14.73
N LEU A 2 0.24 -8.58 13.77
CA LEU A 2 -1.00 -7.85 14.03
C LEU A 2 -2.12 -8.88 14.24
N TYR A 3 -2.45 -9.18 15.49
CA TYR A 3 -3.56 -10.09 15.82
C TYR A 3 -4.89 -9.48 15.35
N GLY A 4 -5.62 -10.22 14.50
CA GLY A 4 -6.97 -9.84 14.05
C GLY A 4 -7.06 -9.05 12.74
N ASN A 5 -5.93 -8.75 12.08
CA ASN A 5 -5.94 -8.12 10.76
C ASN A 5 -5.57 -9.15 9.69
N TYR A 6 -6.45 -9.37 8.70
CA TYR A 6 -6.21 -10.25 7.57
C TYR A 6 -6.36 -9.46 6.28
N VAL A 7 -5.34 -9.48 5.43
CA VAL A 7 -5.42 -8.85 4.11
C VAL A 7 -5.43 -9.95 3.07
N ILE A 8 -6.48 -9.97 2.26
CA ILE A 8 -6.68 -10.93 1.18
C ILE A 8 -6.48 -10.17 -0.12
N TYR A 9 -5.41 -10.50 -0.82
CA TYR A 9 -5.10 -9.93 -2.12
C TYR A 9 -5.72 -10.78 -3.22
N GLN A 10 -6.32 -10.13 -4.22
CA GLN A 10 -6.93 -10.81 -5.37
C GLN A 10 -5.88 -11.55 -6.23
N SER A 11 -4.65 -11.04 -6.27
CA SER A 11 -3.54 -11.62 -7.03
C SER A 11 -2.19 -11.35 -6.37
N ALA A 12 -1.15 -12.03 -6.85
CA ALA A 12 0.23 -11.77 -6.45
C ALA A 12 0.69 -10.34 -6.81
N LYS A 13 0.18 -9.77 -7.91
CA LYS A 13 0.46 -8.39 -8.29
C LYS A 13 -0.11 -7.40 -7.28
N ALA A 14 -1.38 -7.57 -6.89
CA ALA A 14 -2.01 -6.72 -5.88
C ALA A 14 -1.26 -6.77 -4.53
N ALA A 15 -0.72 -7.93 -4.17
CA ALA A 15 0.13 -8.06 -2.99
C ALA A 15 1.45 -7.28 -3.16
N ALA A 16 2.16 -7.49 -4.28
CA ALA A 16 3.44 -6.83 -4.56
C ALA A 16 3.32 -5.30 -4.58
N ASP A 17 2.30 -4.77 -5.26
CA ASP A 17 2.06 -3.33 -5.35
C ASP A 17 1.81 -2.71 -3.97
N MET A 18 0.98 -3.36 -3.14
CA MET A 18 0.72 -2.90 -1.76
C MET A 18 1.96 -3.00 -0.86
N PHE A 19 2.76 -4.06 -0.97
CA PHE A 19 4.01 -4.16 -0.22
C PHE A 19 4.98 -3.05 -0.61
N HIS A 20 5.14 -2.79 -1.91
CA HIS A 20 5.98 -1.70 -2.39
C HIS A 20 5.49 -0.34 -1.88
N ALA A 21 4.18 -0.11 -1.90
CA ALA A 21 3.59 1.12 -1.38
C ALA A 21 3.79 1.29 0.14
N MET A 22 3.77 0.19 0.92
CA MET A 22 4.11 0.19 2.34
C MET A 22 5.60 0.47 2.59
N GLU A 23 6.51 -0.02 1.73
CA GLU A 23 7.94 0.30 1.83
C GLU A 23 8.22 1.79 1.58
N ILE A 24 7.49 2.40 0.62
CA ILE A 24 7.55 3.83 0.35
C ILE A 24 7.01 4.64 1.54
N LEU A 25 5.89 4.23 2.14
CA LEU A 25 5.18 4.97 3.19
C LEU A 25 4.90 4.13 4.46
N PRO A 26 5.93 3.71 5.20
CA PRO A 26 5.82 2.68 6.25
C PRO A 26 4.89 3.06 7.41
N ASP A 27 4.79 4.35 7.74
CA ASP A 27 3.97 4.83 8.87
C ASP A 27 2.57 5.31 8.46
N GLN A 28 2.27 5.34 7.16
CA GLN A 28 1.05 5.97 6.63
C GLN A 28 0.07 4.97 6.03
N MET A 29 0.54 3.76 5.69
CA MET A 29 -0.34 2.67 5.26
C MET A 29 -0.69 1.78 6.45
N LYS A 30 -1.86 2.01 7.04
CA LYS A 30 -2.37 1.24 8.18
C LYS A 30 -3.62 0.47 7.75
N LEU A 31 -3.49 -0.86 7.66
CA LEU A 31 -4.60 -1.77 7.38
C LEU A 31 -5.12 -2.36 8.70
N TYR A 32 -6.40 -2.13 9.01
CA TYR A 32 -7.06 -2.62 10.22
C TYR A 32 -8.26 -3.50 9.88
N GLY A 33 -8.39 -4.66 10.52
CA GLY A 33 -9.45 -5.63 10.25
C GLY A 33 -9.19 -6.49 9.00
N VAL A 34 -10.26 -6.94 8.35
CA VAL A 34 -10.20 -7.75 7.14
C VAL A 34 -10.33 -6.88 5.91
N HIS A 35 -9.34 -6.91 5.03
CA HIS A 35 -9.34 -6.15 3.76
C HIS A 35 -9.27 -7.09 2.57
N TYR A 36 -10.12 -6.87 1.57
CA TYR A 36 -10.01 -7.49 0.25
C TYR A 36 -9.45 -6.45 -0.71
N ILE A 37 -8.26 -6.69 -1.24
CA ILE A 37 -7.57 -5.75 -2.13
C ILE A 37 -7.53 -6.34 -3.54
N ASN A 38 -8.22 -5.68 -4.46
CA ASN A 38 -8.14 -5.95 -5.89
C ASN A 38 -6.93 -5.24 -6.52
N GLU A 39 -6.60 -5.60 -7.76
CA GLU A 39 -5.45 -5.03 -8.47
C GLU A 39 -5.57 -3.51 -8.64
N GLU A 40 -6.75 -2.99 -8.99
CA GLU A 40 -7.00 -1.56 -9.17
C GLU A 40 -6.71 -0.75 -7.89
N THR A 41 -7.16 -1.24 -6.73
CA THR A 41 -6.90 -0.58 -5.44
C THR A 41 -5.42 -0.64 -5.08
N ALA A 42 -4.74 -1.75 -5.37
CA ALA A 42 -3.32 -1.90 -5.10
C ALA A 42 -2.48 -0.96 -5.97
N GLU A 43 -2.79 -0.89 -7.26
CA GLU A 43 -2.12 -0.01 -8.23
C GLU A 43 -2.31 1.47 -7.86
N ALA A 44 -3.54 1.89 -7.54
CA ALA A 44 -3.81 3.26 -7.12
C ALA A 44 -3.06 3.65 -5.83
N ASN A 45 -2.97 2.73 -4.86
CA ASN A 45 -2.22 2.97 -3.63
C ASN A 45 -0.71 3.09 -3.89
N LEU A 46 -0.16 2.29 -4.81
CA LEU A 46 1.23 2.41 -5.24
C LEU A 46 1.49 3.75 -5.94
N GLU A 47 0.64 4.14 -6.90
CA GLU A 47 0.78 5.41 -7.63
C GLU A 47 0.76 6.61 -6.67
N MET A 48 -0.17 6.64 -5.72
CA MET A 48 -0.24 7.69 -4.70
C MET A 48 1.02 7.72 -3.82
N ALA A 49 1.56 6.56 -3.47
CA ALA A 49 2.75 6.45 -2.65
C ALA A 49 3.97 7.05 -3.37
N GLU A 50 4.15 6.72 -4.65
CA GLU A 50 5.21 7.26 -5.50
C GLU A 50 5.09 8.78 -5.70
N LEU A 51 3.87 9.28 -5.95
CA LEU A 51 3.61 10.71 -6.09
C LEU A 51 3.99 11.47 -4.82
N LYS A 52 3.69 10.91 -3.65
CA LYS A 52 4.01 11.52 -2.36
C LYS A 52 5.52 11.65 -2.13
N ILE A 53 6.31 10.62 -2.47
CA ILE A 53 7.78 10.72 -2.40
C ILE A 53 8.30 11.80 -3.36
N LYS A 54 7.81 11.84 -4.60
CA LYS A 54 8.24 12.86 -5.58
C LYS A 54 7.96 14.27 -5.07
N ILE A 55 6.79 14.52 -4.49
CA ILE A 55 6.45 15.82 -3.89
C ILE A 55 7.37 16.15 -2.72
N ASN A 56 7.66 15.20 -1.83
CA ASN A 56 8.55 15.44 -0.69
C ASN A 56 9.98 15.74 -1.15
N HIS A 57 10.47 15.08 -2.20
CA HIS A 57 11.79 15.34 -2.77
C HIS A 57 11.90 16.71 -3.44
N LEU A 58 10.81 17.25 -3.99
CA LEU A 58 10.77 18.61 -4.57
C LEU A 58 10.68 19.73 -3.53
N ARG A 59 10.42 19.40 -2.26
CA ARG A 59 10.21 20.37 -1.16
C ARG A 59 11.37 20.46 -0.18
N GLY A 60 12.38 19.59 -0.32
CA GLY A 60 13.63 19.62 0.45
C GLY A 60 14.73 20.35 -0.31
#